data_AF-A0A926UL45-F1
#
_entry.id   AF-A0A926UL45-F1
#
_cell.length_a   1.000
_cell.length_b   1.000
_cell.length_c   1.000
_cell.angle_alpha   90.00
_cell.angle_beta   90.00
_cell.angle_gamma   90.00
#
_symmetry.space_group_name_H-M   'P 1'
#
loop_
_entity.id
_entity.type
_entity.pdbx_description
1 polymer ?
#
loop_
_entity_poly.entity_id
_entity_poly.type
_entity_poly.pdbx_seq_one_letter_code
_entity_poly.pdbx_strand_id
1 'polypeptide(L)'
;MFDHIRPWSAMLQDLRDRIPPRVQIESIRQVPPTPVVSNNNASIVNNPGATAGTLEISGYARSYADVNDFSISIGKSSFINIDETNIKSAELIDAPEITGFVVVKDEKPGSPGGKNVKIKTPKVIKYTIKAGLSTTPATELLQELEKKGATGLGIRLRNIENTGRPRK
;
A
#
# COMPACT_ATOMS: atom_id res chain seq x y z
N MET A 1 18.76 12.40 12.16
CA MET A 1 18.56 12.67 10.72
C MET A 1 18.12 11.44 9.93
N PHE A 2 18.67 10.23 10.15
CA PHE A 2 18.37 9.05 9.32
C PHE A 2 17.28 8.10 9.87
N ASP A 3 16.84 8.28 11.11
CA ASP A 3 15.78 7.47 11.77
C ASP A 3 14.38 7.64 11.14
N HIS A 4 14.25 8.59 10.19
CA HIS A 4 12.98 8.94 9.54
C HIS A 4 12.94 8.51 8.06
N ILE A 5 13.93 7.75 7.56
CA ILE A 5 13.87 7.21 6.20
C ILE A 5 12.85 6.07 6.16
N ARG A 6 11.79 6.30 5.40
CA ARG A 6 10.72 5.33 5.16
C ARG A 6 11.25 4.20 4.27
N PRO A 7 11.28 2.94 4.76
CA PRO A 7 11.86 1.82 4.04
C PRO A 7 10.84 1.27 3.03
N TRP A 8 10.59 2.00 1.95
CA TRP A 8 9.61 1.65 0.92
C TRP A 8 9.74 0.22 0.41
N SER A 9 10.97 -0.27 0.22
CA SER A 9 11.20 -1.66 -0.22
C SER A 9 10.65 -2.69 0.78
N ALA A 10 10.89 -2.47 2.09
CA ALA A 10 10.39 -3.39 3.12
C ALA A 10 8.88 -3.27 3.28
N MET A 11 8.33 -2.06 3.19
CA MET A 11 6.89 -1.83 3.23
C MET A 11 6.17 -2.46 2.04
N LEU A 12 6.72 -2.36 0.83
CA LEU A 12 6.17 -2.98 -0.38
C LEU A 12 6.31 -4.51 -0.33
N GLN A 13 7.41 -5.02 0.21
CA GLN A 13 7.60 -6.46 0.42
C GLN A 13 6.60 -6.99 1.44
N ASP A 14 6.42 -6.29 2.56
CA ASP A 14 5.44 -6.67 3.57
C ASP A 14 4.00 -6.57 3.06
N LEU A 15 3.69 -5.52 2.27
CA LEU A 15 2.42 -5.39 1.58
C LEU A 15 2.19 -6.58 0.63
N ARG A 16 3.19 -6.92 -0.21
CA ARG A 16 3.15 -8.06 -1.14
C ARG A 16 2.84 -9.37 -0.43
N ASP A 17 3.52 -9.64 0.69
CA ASP A 17 3.34 -10.88 1.45
C ASP A 17 1.93 -10.98 2.09
N ARG A 18 1.22 -9.85 2.18
CA ARG A 18 -0.11 -9.72 2.79
C ARG A 18 -1.26 -9.63 1.79
N ILE A 19 -0.97 -9.62 0.48
CA ILE A 19 -2.02 -9.56 -0.56
C ILE A 19 -2.73 -10.91 -0.63
N PRO A 20 -4.06 -10.97 -0.40
CA PRO A 20 -4.83 -12.20 -0.60
C PRO A 20 -4.82 -12.62 -2.07
N PRO A 21 -4.90 -13.92 -2.40
CA PRO A 21 -4.76 -14.42 -3.77
C PRO A 21 -5.83 -13.93 -4.75
N ARG A 22 -6.93 -13.33 -4.27
CA ARG A 22 -8.07 -12.84 -5.07
C ARG A 22 -8.13 -11.31 -5.14
N VAL A 23 -7.03 -10.66 -4.80
CA VAL A 23 -6.90 -9.20 -4.75
C VAL A 23 -5.76 -8.78 -5.67
N GLN A 24 -6.02 -7.79 -6.51
CA GLN A 24 -5.05 -7.20 -7.41
C GLN A 24 -4.89 -5.72 -7.07
N ILE A 25 -3.64 -5.28 -6.90
CA ILE A 25 -3.32 -3.88 -6.71
C ILE A 25 -3.18 -3.20 -8.07
N GLU A 26 -3.81 -2.04 -8.21
CA GLU A 26 -3.69 -1.14 -9.37
C GLU A 26 -2.73 0.01 -9.06
N SER A 27 -2.87 0.64 -7.89
CA SER A 27 -2.06 1.81 -7.52
C SER A 27 -1.82 1.87 -6.01
N ILE A 28 -0.66 2.42 -5.66
CA ILE A 28 -0.26 2.71 -4.29
C ILE A 28 0.24 4.15 -4.24
N ARG A 29 -0.37 4.99 -3.41
CA ARG A 29 -0.04 6.41 -3.29
C ARG A 29 0.13 6.82 -1.85
N GLN A 30 1.24 7.48 -1.52
CA GLN A 30 1.39 8.15 -0.24
C GLN A 30 0.76 9.54 -0.29
N VAL A 31 -0.10 9.82 0.68
CA VAL A 31 -0.68 11.14 0.94
C VAL A 31 0.04 11.72 2.16
N PRO A 32 0.68 12.89 2.04
CA PRO A 32 1.27 13.55 3.21
C PRO A 32 0.17 13.92 4.21
N PRO A 33 0.46 13.93 5.53
CA PRO A 33 -0.51 14.40 6.50
C PRO A 33 -0.94 15.81 6.18
N THR A 34 -2.23 16.08 6.22
CA THR A 34 -2.74 17.44 6.23
C THR A 34 -2.28 18.11 7.53
N PRO A 35 -1.58 19.25 7.48
CA PRO A 35 -1.20 19.96 8.69
C PRO A 35 -2.48 20.38 9.43
N VAL A 36 -2.65 19.88 10.65
CA VAL A 36 -3.72 20.34 11.54
C VAL A 36 -3.34 21.72 12.06
N VAL A 37 -3.98 22.77 11.55
CA VAL A 37 -3.95 24.08 12.19
C VAL A 37 -4.75 23.98 13.48
N SER A 38 -4.05 23.91 14.61
CA SER A 38 -4.68 24.05 15.92
C SER A 38 -5.06 25.52 16.08
N ASN A 39 -6.35 25.81 15.97
CA ASN A 39 -6.91 27.14 16.17
C ASN A 39 -6.87 27.47 17.66
N ASN A 40 -5.70 27.83 18.20
CA ASN A 40 -5.50 28.66 19.38
C ASN A 40 -4.00 28.92 19.56
N ASN A 41 -3.60 30.12 19.15
CA ASN A 41 -2.24 30.69 19.19
C ASN A 41 -1.19 30.05 18.27
N ALA A 42 -0.61 30.90 17.43
CA ALA A 42 0.38 30.58 16.41
C ALA A 42 1.59 29.83 16.98
N SER A 43 1.52 28.50 16.91
CA SER A 43 2.67 27.62 16.91
C SER A 43 2.34 26.52 15.92
N ILE A 44 2.94 26.61 14.75
CA ILE A 44 3.12 25.47 13.85
C ILE A 44 3.90 24.41 14.63
N VAL A 45 3.21 23.52 15.32
CA VAL A 45 3.81 22.29 15.83
C VAL A 45 4.04 21.42 14.60
N ASN A 46 5.14 21.71 13.89
CA ASN A 46 5.78 20.76 13.02
C ASN A 46 6.39 19.71 13.95
N ASN A 47 5.57 18.83 14.52
CA ASN A 47 6.07 17.73 15.34
C ASN A 47 6.79 16.78 14.39
N PRO A 48 8.14 16.71 14.40
CA PRO A 48 8.87 15.91 13.42
C PRO A 48 8.68 14.40 13.63
N GLY A 49 8.04 14.01 14.75
CA GLY A 49 7.71 12.62 15.09
C GLY A 49 6.26 12.17 14.86
N ALA A 50 5.36 13.03 14.36
CA ALA A 50 3.93 12.71 14.24
C ALA A 50 3.40 12.64 12.79
N THR A 51 4.28 12.74 11.80
CA THR A 51 3.88 12.96 10.39
C THR A 51 3.93 11.67 9.57
N ALA A 52 3.46 10.55 10.12
CA ALA A 52 3.34 9.34 9.33
C ALA A 52 2.18 9.53 8.33
N GLY A 53 2.50 9.97 7.11
CA GLY A 53 1.54 10.12 6.01
C GLY A 53 0.69 8.86 5.81
N THR A 54 -0.44 9.01 5.16
CA THR A 54 -1.34 7.90 4.87
C THR A 54 -0.96 7.24 3.54
N LEU A 55 -1.19 5.94 3.42
CA LEU A 55 -1.14 5.18 2.17
C LEU A 55 -2.56 4.99 1.63
N GLU A 56 -2.79 5.33 0.36
CA GLU A 56 -3.98 4.98 -0.39
C GLU A 56 -3.62 3.84 -1.37
N ILE A 57 -4.30 2.71 -1.24
CA ILE A 57 -4.11 1.52 -2.07
C ILE A 57 -5.40 1.29 -2.85
N SER A 58 -5.34 1.35 -4.18
CA SER A 58 -6.48 1.04 -5.05
C SER A 58 -6.23 -0.23 -5.86
N GLY A 59 -7.32 -0.91 -6.24
CA GLY A 59 -7.23 -2.16 -6.96
C GLY A 59 -8.57 -2.81 -7.23
N TYR A 60 -8.51 -4.10 -7.57
CA TYR A 60 -9.65 -4.94 -7.91
C TYR A 60 -9.67 -6.20 -7.03
N ALA A 61 -10.85 -6.57 -6.56
CA ALA A 61 -11.07 -7.78 -5.77
C ALA A 61 -12.25 -8.57 -6.32
N ARG A 62 -12.28 -9.88 -6.07
CA ARG A 62 -13.36 -10.74 -6.55
C ARG A 62 -14.65 -10.60 -5.72
N SER A 63 -14.54 -10.27 -4.44
CA SER A 63 -15.68 -10.12 -3.53
C SER A 63 -15.43 -9.05 -2.45
N TYR A 64 -16.50 -8.57 -1.81
CA TYR A 64 -16.37 -7.60 -0.72
C TYR A 64 -15.66 -8.21 0.50
N ALA A 65 -15.81 -9.53 0.67
CA ALA A 65 -15.06 -10.30 1.66
C ALA A 65 -13.55 -10.23 1.38
N ASP A 66 -13.12 -10.39 0.12
CA ASP A 66 -11.69 -10.30 -0.23
C ASP A 66 -11.13 -8.88 0.06
N VAL A 67 -11.91 -7.82 -0.14
CA VAL A 67 -11.52 -6.43 0.23
C VAL A 67 -11.39 -6.28 1.74
N ASN A 68 -12.34 -6.82 2.50
CA ASN A 68 -12.31 -6.80 3.96
C ASN A 68 -11.10 -7.56 4.51
N ASP A 69 -10.87 -8.78 4.01
CA ASP A 69 -9.75 -9.62 4.40
C ASP A 69 -8.42 -8.93 4.09
N PHE A 70 -8.33 -8.23 2.95
CA PHE A 70 -7.17 -7.43 2.61
C PHE A 70 -6.96 -6.26 3.59
N SER A 71 -8.01 -5.53 3.95
CA SER A 71 -7.95 -4.45 4.94
C SER A 71 -7.43 -4.96 6.29
N ILE A 72 -7.91 -6.12 6.75
CA ILE A 72 -7.47 -6.75 7.99
C ILE A 72 -6.01 -7.24 7.88
N SER A 73 -5.64 -7.83 6.74
CA SER A 73 -4.30 -8.35 6.48
C SER A 73 -3.23 -7.25 6.52
N ILE A 74 -3.52 -6.11 5.87
CA ILE A 74 -2.66 -4.92 5.88
C ILE A 74 -2.53 -4.35 7.29
N GLY A 75 -3.63 -4.27 8.06
CA GLY A 75 -3.62 -3.76 9.42
C GLY A 75 -2.73 -4.55 10.40
N LYS A 76 -2.38 -5.80 10.07
CA LYS A 76 -1.43 -6.62 10.86
C LYS A 76 0.05 -6.32 10.56
N SER A 77 0.34 -5.33 9.72
CA SER A 77 1.70 -4.91 9.39
C SER A 77 2.30 -4.04 10.48
N SER A 78 3.54 -4.29 10.87
CA SER A 78 4.29 -3.43 11.80
C SER A 78 4.60 -2.05 11.19
N PHE A 79 4.47 -1.90 9.86
CA PHE A 79 4.66 -0.65 9.14
C PHE A 79 3.38 0.19 9.03
N ILE A 80 2.22 -0.37 9.42
CA ILE A 80 0.90 0.23 9.26
C ILE A 80 0.23 0.40 10.62
N ASN A 81 -0.49 1.51 10.81
CA ASN A 81 -1.37 1.70 11.95
C ASN A 81 -2.77 1.13 11.63
N ILE A 82 -3.18 0.11 12.38
CA ILE A 82 -4.48 -0.54 12.20
C ILE A 82 -5.65 0.41 12.50
N ASP A 83 -5.50 1.30 13.48
CA ASP A 83 -6.57 2.24 13.89
C ASP A 83 -6.84 3.29 12.81
N GLU A 84 -5.86 3.51 11.93
CA GLU A 84 -5.95 4.41 10.78
C GLU A 84 -6.14 3.66 9.45
N THR A 85 -6.48 2.37 9.50
CA THR A 85 -6.72 1.54 8.32
C THR A 85 -8.20 1.30 8.08
N ASN A 86 -8.72 1.79 6.96
CA ASN A 86 -10.13 1.73 6.61
C ASN A 86 -10.38 1.67 5.09
N ILE A 87 -11.51 1.08 4.71
CA ILE A 87 -11.97 1.03 3.31
C ILE A 87 -12.64 2.36 2.98
N LYS A 88 -12.10 3.09 1.98
CA LYS A 88 -12.61 4.39 1.52
C LYS A 88 -13.73 4.23 0.48
N SER A 89 -13.58 3.28 -0.44
CA SER A 89 -14.60 2.96 -1.46
C SER A 89 -14.51 1.48 -1.86
N ALA A 90 -15.65 0.89 -2.20
CA ALA A 90 -15.75 -0.45 -2.78
C ALA A 90 -16.99 -0.53 -3.68
N GLU A 91 -16.78 -0.65 -4.99
CA GLU A 91 -17.85 -0.56 -6.01
C GLU A 91 -17.82 -1.78 -6.94
N LEU A 92 -18.99 -2.37 -7.20
CA LEU A 92 -19.14 -3.49 -8.12
C LEU A 92 -19.20 -2.99 -9.56
N ILE A 93 -18.16 -3.29 -10.34
CA ILE A 93 -18.01 -2.90 -11.74
C ILE A 93 -17.81 -4.13 -12.63
N ASP A 94 -17.98 -3.96 -13.93
CA ASP A 94 -17.56 -4.98 -14.89
C ASP A 94 -16.03 -5.04 -14.95
N ALA A 95 -15.47 -6.25 -15.03
CA ALA A 95 -14.02 -6.46 -14.96
C ALA A 95 -13.27 -5.76 -16.11
N PRO A 96 -12.35 -4.81 -15.81
CA PRO A 96 -11.55 -4.16 -16.83
C PRO A 96 -10.46 -5.08 -17.38
N GLU A 97 -9.95 -4.81 -18.59
CA GLU A 97 -8.93 -5.64 -19.27
C GLU A 97 -7.68 -5.87 -18.41
N ILE A 98 -7.31 -4.92 -17.53
CA ILE A 98 -6.18 -5.00 -16.59
C ILE A 98 -6.30 -6.17 -15.58
N THR A 99 -7.51 -6.71 -15.38
CA THR A 99 -7.73 -7.89 -14.52
C THR A 99 -7.53 -9.21 -15.26
N GLY A 100 -6.98 -9.16 -16.49
CA GLY A 100 -6.64 -10.34 -17.30
C GLY A 100 -7.83 -10.90 -18.10
N PHE A 101 -9.01 -10.27 -18.03
CA PHE A 101 -10.12 -10.64 -18.90
C PHE A 101 -9.94 -10.01 -20.28
N VAL A 102 -9.69 -10.87 -21.27
CA VAL A 102 -9.65 -10.46 -22.67
C VAL A 102 -11.08 -10.25 -23.15
N VAL A 103 -11.42 -9.01 -23.49
CA VAL A 103 -12.57 -8.74 -24.35
C VAL A 103 -12.13 -9.11 -25.76
N VAL A 104 -12.75 -10.11 -26.37
CA VAL A 104 -12.50 -10.42 -27.79
C VAL A 104 -13.01 -9.23 -28.60
N LYS A 105 -12.11 -8.32 -28.98
CA LYS A 105 -12.38 -7.27 -29.96
C LYS A 105 -12.08 -7.89 -31.32
N ASP A 106 -13.13 -8.16 -32.10
CA ASP A 106 -12.96 -8.62 -33.48
C ASP A 106 -12.28 -7.53 -34.31
N GLU A 107 -10.97 -7.63 -34.49
CA GLU A 107 -10.23 -6.88 -35.50
C GLU A 107 -10.41 -7.54 -36.88
N LYS A 108 -11.59 -7.37 -37.50
CA LYS A 108 -11.73 -7.20 -38.96
C LYS A 108 -13.17 -6.96 -39.41
N PRO A 109 -13.45 -5.89 -40.19
CA PRO A 109 -14.68 -5.80 -40.95
C PRO A 109 -14.59 -6.75 -42.15
N GLY A 110 -15.39 -7.82 -42.17
CA GLY A 110 -15.61 -8.62 -43.39
C GLY A 110 -15.63 -10.15 -43.26
N SER A 111 -15.58 -10.76 -42.07
CA SER A 111 -15.67 -12.22 -41.96
C SER A 111 -17.14 -12.69 -41.98
N PRO A 112 -17.58 -13.50 -42.97
CA PRO A 112 -18.96 -13.96 -43.08
C PRO A 112 -19.19 -15.11 -42.08
N GLY A 113 -19.50 -14.74 -40.84
CA GLY A 113 -19.81 -15.71 -39.77
C GLY A 113 -19.74 -15.16 -38.34
N GLY A 114 -19.22 -13.95 -38.12
CA GLY A 114 -19.03 -13.38 -36.79
C GLY A 114 -20.33 -12.88 -36.15
N LYS A 115 -21.06 -13.74 -35.44
CA LYS A 115 -22.04 -13.26 -34.46
C LYS A 115 -21.26 -12.48 -33.39
N ASN A 116 -21.59 -11.21 -33.19
CA ASN A 116 -21.12 -10.40 -32.06
C ASN A 116 -21.39 -11.13 -30.73
N VAL A 117 -20.44 -11.96 -30.28
CA VAL A 117 -20.54 -12.60 -28.96
C VAL A 117 -20.13 -11.53 -27.96
N LYS A 118 -21.11 -10.79 -27.44
CA LYS A 118 -20.92 -9.96 -26.24
C LYS A 118 -20.58 -10.88 -25.07
N ILE A 119 -19.30 -11.18 -24.89
CA ILE A 119 -18.82 -11.92 -23.72
C ILE A 119 -19.03 -10.99 -22.52
N LYS A 120 -19.99 -11.34 -21.66
CA LYS A 120 -20.22 -10.63 -20.41
C LYS A 120 -19.03 -10.90 -19.49
N THR A 121 -18.22 -9.88 -19.24
CA THR A 121 -17.14 -9.93 -18.26
C THR A 121 -17.73 -10.18 -16.86
N PRO A 122 -17.05 -10.96 -16.01
CA PRO A 122 -17.50 -11.09 -14.62
C PRO A 122 -17.45 -9.74 -13.92
N LYS A 123 -18.28 -9.59 -12.89
CA LYS A 123 -18.23 -8.39 -12.05
C LYS A 123 -17.12 -8.54 -11.02
N VAL A 124 -16.38 -7.46 -10.80
CA VAL A 124 -15.31 -7.33 -9.80
C VAL A 124 -15.54 -6.08 -8.97
N ILE A 125 -14.89 -5.99 -7.83
CA ILE A 125 -15.02 -4.85 -6.94
C ILE A 125 -13.80 -3.97 -7.08
N LYS A 126 -14.00 -2.74 -7.57
CA LYS A 126 -12.98 -1.70 -7.52
C LYS A 126 -12.95 -1.15 -6.09
N TYR A 127 -11.80 -1.19 -5.45
CA TYR A 127 -11.66 -0.76 -4.07
C TYR A 127 -10.61 0.34 -3.90
N THR A 128 -10.71 1.07 -2.79
CA THR A 128 -9.66 1.96 -2.28
C THR A 128 -9.58 1.78 -0.78
N ILE A 129 -8.41 1.38 -0.29
CA ILE A 129 -8.09 1.24 1.13
C ILE A 129 -7.17 2.39 1.52
N LYS A 130 -7.48 3.02 2.64
CA LYS A 130 -6.66 4.03 3.29
C LYS A 130 -5.98 3.35 4.49
N ALA A 131 -4.69 3.53 4.64
CA ALA A 131 -3.91 2.93 5.73
C ALA A 131 -2.95 3.96 6.32
N GLY A 132 -3.05 4.25 7.62
CA GLY A 132 -2.07 5.09 8.31
C GLY A 132 -0.72 4.41 8.38
N LEU A 133 0.36 5.16 8.23
CA LEU A 133 1.69 4.59 8.34
C LEU A 133 2.14 4.63 9.81
N SER A 134 2.92 3.65 10.24
CA SER A 134 3.40 3.61 11.62
C SER A 134 4.44 4.72 11.88
N THR A 135 4.47 5.21 13.12
CA THR A 135 5.48 6.14 13.65
C THR A 135 6.63 5.42 14.37
N THR A 136 6.62 4.07 14.41
CA THR A 136 7.68 3.26 15.01
C THR A 136 9.04 3.57 14.37
N PRO A 137 10.08 3.91 15.15
CA PRO A 137 11.41 4.19 14.61
C PRO A 137 12.01 3.00 13.86
N ALA A 138 12.80 3.27 12.82
CA ALA A 138 13.44 2.24 12.01
C ALA A 138 14.38 1.32 12.83
N THR A 139 14.90 1.83 13.95
CA THR A 139 15.75 1.09 14.90
C THR A 139 15.00 -0.09 15.53
N GLU A 140 13.72 0.07 15.88
CA GLU A 140 12.89 -1.03 16.43
C GLU A 140 12.45 -2.02 15.33
N LEU A 141 12.35 -1.53 14.09
CA LEU A 141 11.98 -2.35 12.92
C LEU A 141 13.19 -3.04 12.27
N LEU A 142 14.41 -2.87 12.79
CA LEU A 142 15.64 -3.34 12.15
C LEU A 142 15.61 -4.84 11.84
N GLN A 143 15.10 -5.65 12.77
CA GLN A 143 14.98 -7.09 12.57
C GLN A 143 13.98 -7.46 11.46
N GLU A 144 12.93 -6.67 11.28
CA GLU A 144 11.98 -6.84 10.17
C GLU A 144 12.54 -6.32 8.85
N LEU A 145 13.30 -5.22 8.88
CA LEU A 145 13.98 -4.67 7.71
C LEU A 145 15.02 -5.64 7.14
N GLU A 146 15.80 -6.29 8.00
CA GLU A 146 16.74 -7.34 7.60
C GLU A 146 16.02 -8.56 7.01
N LYS A 147 14.90 -9.00 7.63
CA LYS A 147 14.08 -10.12 7.13
C LYS A 147 13.39 -9.83 5.80
N LYS A 148 12.94 -8.59 5.57
CA LYS A 148 12.24 -8.16 4.35
C LYS A 148 13.19 -7.65 3.26
N GLY A 149 14.49 -7.83 3.41
CA GLY A 149 15.48 -7.58 2.36
C GLY A 149 15.84 -6.11 2.15
N ALA A 150 15.63 -5.23 3.14
CA ALA A 150 16.12 -3.84 3.10
C ALA A 150 17.64 -3.78 3.40
N THR A 151 18.43 -4.50 2.60
CA THR A 151 19.87 -4.69 2.79
C THR A 151 20.65 -3.37 2.80
N GLY A 152 20.25 -2.39 1.99
CA GLY A 152 20.92 -1.09 1.90
C GLY A 152 20.76 -0.18 3.12
N LEU A 153 19.66 -0.28 3.86
CA LEU A 153 19.42 0.52 5.07
C LEU A 153 19.94 -0.18 6.33
N GLY A 154 19.79 -1.49 6.45
CA GLY A 154 20.34 -2.26 7.57
C GLY A 154 21.88 -2.15 7.66
N ILE A 155 22.58 -2.21 6.52
CA ILE A 155 24.03 -2.01 6.46
C ILE A 155 24.41 -0.59 6.90
N ARG A 156 23.64 0.42 6.48
CA ARG A 156 23.91 1.81 6.88
C ARG A 156 23.67 2.03 8.37
N LEU A 157 22.61 1.45 8.95
CA LEU A 157 22.34 1.58 10.39
C LEU A 157 23.42 0.85 11.22
N ARG A 158 23.79 -0.38 10.85
CA ARG A 158 24.85 -1.15 11.50
C ARG A 158 26.23 -0.47 11.42
N ASN A 159 26.53 0.19 10.31
CA ASN A 159 27.77 0.97 10.18
C ASN A 159 27.78 2.19 11.13
N ILE A 160 26.61 2.77 11.44
CA ILE A 160 26.49 3.90 12.37
C ILE A 160 26.57 3.43 13.83
N GLU A 161 25.92 2.32 14.20
CA GLU A 161 26.06 1.71 15.54
C GLU A 161 27.52 1.41 15.88
N ASN A 162 28.29 0.93 14.89
CA ASN A 162 29.71 0.63 15.07
C ASN A 162 30.62 1.88 15.07
N THR A 163 30.22 2.97 14.41
CA THR A 163 31.00 4.23 14.38
C THR A 163 30.66 5.15 15.58
N GLY A 164 29.52 4.93 16.24
CA GLY A 164 29.03 5.73 17.37
C GLY A 164 29.55 5.32 18.76
N ARG A 165 30.28 4.21 18.91
CA ARG A 165 31.00 3.92 20.16
C ARG A 165 32.29 4.74 20.21
N PRO A 166 32.44 5.73 21.12
CA PRO A 166 33.75 6.35 21.30
C PRO A 166 34.74 5.26 21.71
N ARG A 167 35.86 5.17 20.98
CA ARG A 167 37.00 4.40 21.45
C ARG A 167 37.43 5.01 22.78
N LYS A 168 37.39 4.21 23.85
CA LYS A 168 38.00 4.53 25.13
C LYS A 168 39.48 4.80 24.96
#